data_AF-A0AAV6CLV4-F1
#
_entry.id   AF-A0AAV6CLV4-F1
#
_cell.length_a   1.000
_cell.length_b   1.000
_cell.length_c   1.000
_cell.angle_alpha   90.00
_cell.angle_beta   90.00
_cell.angle_gamma   90.00
#
_symmetry.space_group_name_H-M   'P 1'
#
loop_
_entity.id
_entity.type
_entity.pdbx_description
1 polymer ?
#
loop_
_entity_poly.entity_id
_entity_poly.type
_entity_poly.pdbx_seq_one_letter_code
_entity_poly.pdbx_strand_id
1 'polypeptide(L)'
;MADIAPRAELLRSLGQLVRGLSALFWGLPLCLIVAVRTASADLPRIPTTAAGSTIAAMVFSIVPVFLATGLLVYALTQMGRFQKQERIWKHALERARLLAVANVGLSPFLFFWNRAPQEPFYAVGFALTALCAVLFLFNLNQALSRLAAMLPDETLRSETRAFSTMNLWLLCGLLGGIGLYVALRELPALPWGLVMVQRLLERFRFEFIVIFGLLPLAMTMTLVWKAKEAVFASIFGEEWPHTV
;
A
#
# COMPACT_ATOMS: atom_id res chain seq x y z
N MET A 1 -34.97 -24.33 -10.76
CA MET A 1 -34.08 -24.60 -9.60
C MET A 1 -32.59 -24.49 -9.94
N ALA A 2 -32.15 -24.62 -11.20
CA ALA A 2 -30.73 -24.51 -11.58
C ALA A 2 -30.13 -23.09 -11.53
N ASP A 3 -30.93 -22.03 -11.63
CA ASP A 3 -30.44 -20.63 -11.64
C ASP A 3 -30.11 -20.02 -10.27
N ILE A 4 -30.53 -20.67 -9.17
CA ILE A 4 -30.33 -20.12 -7.82
C ILE A 4 -28.89 -20.33 -7.33
N ALA A 5 -28.28 -21.47 -7.69
CA ALA A 5 -26.92 -21.82 -7.31
C ALA A 5 -25.84 -20.85 -7.86
N PRO A 6 -25.82 -20.50 -9.17
CA PRO A 6 -24.82 -19.58 -9.71
C PRO A 6 -24.97 -18.15 -9.18
N ARG A 7 -26.20 -17.69 -8.95
CA ARG A 7 -26.46 -16.36 -8.36
C ARG A 7 -25.95 -16.27 -6.91
N ALA A 8 -26.17 -17.32 -6.11
CA ALA A 8 -25.70 -17.37 -4.73
C ALA A 8 -24.16 -17.40 -4.63
N GLU A 9 -23.49 -18.12 -5.52
CA GLU A 9 -22.01 -18.13 -5.58
C GLU A 9 -21.46 -16.76 -5.98
N LEU A 10 -22.08 -16.10 -6.96
CA LEU A 10 -21.69 -14.75 -7.40
C LEU A 10 -21.86 -13.73 -6.26
N LEU A 11 -23.02 -13.71 -5.58
CA LEU A 11 -23.25 -12.84 -4.41
C LEU A 11 -22.25 -13.11 -3.28
N ARG A 12 -21.93 -14.38 -3.01
CA ARG A 12 -20.92 -14.75 -2.01
C ARG A 12 -19.53 -14.25 -2.40
N SER A 13 -19.17 -14.34 -3.67
CA SER A 13 -17.87 -13.86 -4.18
C SER A 13 -17.76 -12.33 -4.14
N LEU A 14 -18.83 -11.61 -4.46
CA LEU A 14 -18.91 -10.15 -4.33
C LEU A 14 -18.84 -9.70 -2.86
N GLY A 15 -19.52 -10.42 -1.95
CA GLY A 15 -19.40 -10.14 -0.51
C GLY A 15 -17.97 -10.32 0.02
N GLN A 16 -17.22 -11.30 -0.50
CA GLN A 16 -15.80 -11.47 -0.18
C GLN A 16 -14.93 -10.36 -0.77
N LEU A 17 -15.22 -9.92 -1.99
CA LEU A 17 -14.57 -8.79 -2.64
C LEU A 17 -14.73 -7.50 -1.82
N VAL A 18 -15.96 -7.19 -1.39
CA VAL A 18 -16.25 -6.01 -0.54
C VAL A 18 -15.47 -6.06 0.78
N ARG A 19 -15.38 -7.23 1.42
CA ARG A 19 -14.58 -7.41 2.64
C ARG A 19 -13.09 -7.18 2.37
N GLY A 20 -12.59 -7.65 1.24
CA GLY A 20 -11.22 -7.39 0.79
C GLY A 20 -10.95 -5.90 0.55
N LEU A 21 -11.85 -5.21 -0.17
CA LEU A 21 -11.75 -3.77 -0.40
C LEU A 21 -11.82 -2.96 0.91
N SER A 22 -12.69 -3.34 1.85
CA SER A 22 -12.75 -2.72 3.17
C SER A 22 -11.46 -2.92 3.96
N ALA A 23 -10.90 -4.14 3.94
CA ALA A 23 -9.61 -4.43 4.57
C ALA A 23 -8.45 -3.65 3.93
N LEU A 24 -8.46 -3.42 2.60
CA LEU A 24 -7.50 -2.54 1.94
C LEU A 24 -7.67 -1.08 2.36
N PHE A 25 -8.91 -0.59 2.41
CA PHE A 25 -9.22 0.80 2.75
C PHE A 25 -8.64 1.17 4.12
N TRP A 26 -8.77 0.27 5.10
CA TRP A 26 -8.19 0.48 6.44
C TRP A 26 -6.72 0.05 6.55
N GLY A 27 -6.33 -1.00 5.84
CA GLY A 27 -4.99 -1.56 5.90
C GLY A 27 -3.91 -0.66 5.28
N LEU A 28 -4.22 0.05 4.20
CA LEU A 28 -3.29 0.97 3.54
C LEU A 28 -2.82 2.11 4.46
N PRO A 29 -3.71 2.96 5.01
CA PRO A 29 -3.29 4.05 5.90
C PRO A 29 -2.66 3.51 7.19
N LEU A 30 -3.17 2.39 7.73
CA LEU A 30 -2.58 1.75 8.91
C LEU A 30 -1.14 1.31 8.65
N CYS A 31 -0.86 0.68 7.51
CA CYS A 31 0.50 0.30 7.12
C CYS A 31 1.41 1.50 7.06
N LEU A 32 0.99 2.58 6.40
CA LEU A 32 1.78 3.79 6.27
C LEU A 32 2.09 4.40 7.65
N ILE A 33 1.07 4.60 8.49
CA ILE A 33 1.23 5.22 9.81
C ILE A 33 2.16 4.39 10.68
N VAL A 34 1.94 3.07 10.76
CA VAL A 34 2.76 2.21 11.62
C VAL A 34 4.17 2.07 11.05
N ALA A 35 4.35 1.93 9.73
CA ALA A 35 5.68 1.87 9.12
C ALA A 35 6.49 3.16 9.35
N VAL A 36 5.87 4.33 9.14
CA VAL A 36 6.51 5.63 9.39
C VAL A 36 6.85 5.79 10.86
N ARG A 37 5.95 5.42 11.79
CA ARG A 37 6.24 5.49 13.24
C ARG A 37 7.36 4.56 13.66
N THR A 38 7.37 3.33 13.16
CA THR A 38 8.44 2.36 13.46
C THR A 38 9.78 2.82 12.88
N ALA A 39 9.78 3.44 11.70
CA ALA A 39 10.99 4.01 11.09
C ALA A 39 11.49 5.30 11.76
N SER A 40 10.58 6.14 12.28
CA SER A 40 10.91 7.49 12.76
C SER A 40 11.27 7.60 14.24
N ALA A 41 11.39 6.49 14.98
CA ALA A 41 11.71 6.45 16.41
C ALA A 41 10.68 7.05 17.38
N ASP A 42 9.66 7.76 16.90
CA ASP A 42 8.65 8.47 17.69
C ASP A 42 7.55 7.56 18.28
N LEU A 43 7.86 6.28 18.52
CA LEU A 43 7.05 5.54 19.48
C LEU A 43 7.41 6.13 20.86
N PRO A 44 6.44 6.66 21.65
CA PRO A 44 6.75 7.20 22.97
C PRO A 44 7.57 6.15 23.68
N ARG A 45 8.81 6.51 24.07
CA ARG A 45 9.72 5.62 24.78
C ARG A 45 8.92 5.04 25.93
N ILE A 46 8.41 3.81 25.75
CA ILE A 46 7.73 3.11 26.82
C ILE A 46 8.78 3.08 27.90
N PRO A 47 8.52 3.70 29.06
CA PRO A 47 9.56 3.96 30.04
C PRO A 47 10.25 2.62 30.33
N THR A 48 11.50 2.54 29.90
CA THR A 48 12.40 1.38 30.07
C THR A 48 12.67 1.07 31.54
N THR A 49 12.00 1.77 32.45
CA THR A 49 12.00 1.57 33.89
C THR A 49 10.96 0.53 34.36
N ALA A 50 9.98 0.12 33.54
CA ALA A 50 8.91 -0.80 33.96
C ALA A 50 8.96 -2.21 33.34
N ALA A 51 9.73 -2.44 32.27
CA ALA A 51 9.85 -3.76 31.65
C ALA A 51 11.31 -4.08 31.33
N GLY A 52 11.95 -4.82 32.23
CA GLY A 52 13.35 -5.29 32.12
C GLY A 52 13.62 -6.31 31.01
N SER A 53 12.89 -6.30 29.89
CA SER A 53 13.20 -7.14 28.73
C SER A 53 13.18 -6.33 27.42
N THR A 54 14.33 -6.27 26.76
CA THR A 54 14.52 -5.73 25.40
C THR A 54 13.61 -6.42 24.37
N ILE A 55 13.17 -7.65 24.66
CA ILE A 55 12.28 -8.46 23.84
C ILE A 55 10.86 -7.86 23.81
N ALA A 56 10.30 -7.42 24.94
CA ALA A 56 8.95 -6.86 24.98
C ALA A 56 8.84 -5.58 24.14
N ALA A 57 9.86 -4.71 24.21
CA ALA A 57 9.93 -3.51 23.39
C ALA A 57 10.05 -3.82 21.88
N MET A 58 10.75 -4.91 21.53
CA MET A 58 10.86 -5.37 20.14
C MET A 58 9.53 -5.91 19.62
N VAL A 59 8.85 -6.76 20.39
CA VAL A 59 7.53 -7.30 20.03
C VAL A 59 6.53 -6.16 19.86
N PHE A 60 6.48 -5.20 20.79
CA PHE A 60 5.54 -4.08 20.72
C PHE A 60 5.76 -3.16 19.50
N SER A 61 6.99 -3.09 18.97
CA SER A 61 7.30 -2.26 17.81
C SER A 61 7.10 -2.98 16.47
N ILE A 62 7.38 -4.29 16.41
CA ILE A 62 7.31 -5.08 15.17
C ILE A 62 5.91 -5.62 14.93
N VAL A 63 5.22 -6.10 15.98
CA VAL A 63 3.89 -6.73 15.85
C VAL A 63 2.88 -5.82 15.16
N PRO A 64 2.75 -4.51 15.48
CA PRO A 64 1.81 -3.65 14.77
C PRO A 64 2.09 -3.54 13.27
N VAL A 65 3.36 -3.45 12.85
CA VAL A 65 3.73 -3.38 11.43
C VAL A 65 3.41 -4.70 10.74
N PHE A 66 3.71 -5.81 11.41
CA PHE A 66 3.43 -7.15 10.91
C PHE A 66 1.92 -7.39 10.73
N LEU A 67 1.11 -6.96 11.69
CA LEU A 67 -0.35 -7.07 11.61
C LEU A 67 -0.91 -6.17 10.51
N ALA A 68 -0.42 -4.93 10.38
CA ALA A 68 -0.86 -4.02 9.33
C ALA A 68 -0.54 -4.57 7.94
N THR A 69 0.69 -5.01 7.70
CA THR A 69 1.12 -5.61 6.42
C THR A 69 0.42 -6.95 6.16
N GLY A 70 0.18 -7.75 7.21
CA GLY A 70 -0.61 -8.98 7.15
C GLY A 70 -2.07 -8.74 6.78
N LEU A 71 -2.66 -7.62 7.21
CA LEU A 71 -4.01 -7.22 6.82
C LEU A 71 -4.12 -6.97 5.31
N LEU A 72 -3.08 -6.42 4.67
CA LEU A 72 -3.02 -6.28 3.21
C LEU A 72 -3.01 -7.65 2.51
N VAL A 73 -2.23 -8.60 3.02
CA VAL A 73 -2.20 -9.97 2.50
C VAL A 73 -3.58 -10.63 2.62
N TYR A 74 -4.24 -10.47 3.77
CA TYR A 74 -5.61 -10.95 3.98
C TYR A 74 -6.57 -10.32 2.97
N ALA A 75 -6.50 -9.00 2.79
CA ALA A 75 -7.36 -8.26 1.87
C ALA A 75 -7.25 -8.77 0.43
N LEU A 76 -6.03 -8.92 -0.08
CA LEU A 76 -5.78 -9.48 -1.41
C LEU A 76 -6.22 -10.94 -1.53
N THR A 77 -6.05 -11.74 -0.47
CA THR A 77 -6.51 -13.14 -0.47
C THR A 77 -8.04 -13.23 -0.59
N GLN A 78 -8.77 -12.30 0.01
CA GLN A 78 -10.23 -12.22 -0.09
C GLN A 78 -10.68 -11.79 -1.48
N MET A 79 -10.00 -10.79 -2.07
CA MET A 79 -10.28 -10.33 -3.44
C MET A 79 -10.02 -11.42 -4.48
N GLY A 80 -9.05 -12.30 -4.26
CA GLY A 80 -8.70 -13.38 -5.20
C GLY A 80 -9.73 -14.48 -5.33
N ARG A 81 -10.76 -14.47 -4.48
CA ARG A 81 -11.89 -15.40 -4.59
C ARG A 81 -12.95 -14.93 -5.60
N PHE A 82 -12.91 -13.66 -5.98
CA PHE A 82 -13.75 -13.09 -7.04
C PHE A 82 -13.19 -13.44 -8.42
N GLN A 83 -14.07 -13.81 -9.36
CA GLN A 83 -13.75 -14.07 -10.78
C GLN A 83 -12.49 -14.92 -11.01
N LYS A 84 -12.46 -16.14 -10.44
CA LYS A 84 -11.31 -17.08 -10.54
C LYS A 84 -10.93 -17.46 -11.98
N GLN A 85 -11.84 -17.27 -12.93
CA GLN A 85 -11.66 -17.61 -14.33
C GLN A 85 -10.83 -16.56 -15.09
N GLU A 86 -10.77 -15.33 -14.61
CA GLU A 86 -10.06 -14.26 -15.30
C GLU A 86 -8.56 -14.27 -14.98
N ARG A 87 -7.76 -14.73 -15.95
CA ARG A 87 -6.30 -14.90 -15.78
C ARG A 87 -5.57 -13.58 -15.51
N ILE A 88 -5.99 -12.50 -16.17
CA ILE A 88 -5.34 -11.18 -16.06
C ILE A 88 -5.51 -10.63 -14.63
N TRP A 89 -6.72 -10.75 -14.07
CA TRP A 89 -7.02 -10.42 -12.67
C TRP A 89 -6.17 -11.20 -11.69
N LYS A 90 -6.15 -12.52 -11.84
CA LYS A 90 -5.38 -13.41 -10.97
C LYS A 90 -3.90 -13.02 -10.96
N HIS A 91 -3.30 -12.79 -12.13
CA HIS A 91 -1.91 -12.39 -12.22
C HIS A 91 -1.63 -11.01 -11.62
N ALA A 92 -2.50 -10.02 -11.82
CA ALA A 92 -2.34 -8.71 -11.21
C ALA A 92 -2.38 -8.80 -9.68
N LEU A 93 -3.32 -9.60 -9.15
CA LEU A 93 -3.49 -9.78 -7.71
C LEU A 93 -2.35 -10.62 -7.09
N GLU A 94 -1.86 -11.64 -7.79
CA GLU A 94 -0.70 -12.44 -7.35
C GLU A 94 0.56 -11.59 -7.23
N ARG A 95 0.84 -10.70 -8.19
CA ARG A 95 1.98 -9.76 -8.11
C ARG A 95 1.86 -8.84 -6.90
N ALA A 96 0.69 -8.24 -6.69
CA ALA A 96 0.43 -7.42 -5.51
C ALA A 96 0.59 -8.22 -4.21
N ARG A 97 0.14 -9.48 -4.18
CA ARG A 97 0.23 -10.36 -3.01
C ARG A 97 1.66 -10.75 -2.69
N LEU A 98 2.48 -11.06 -3.70
CA LEU A 98 3.90 -11.35 -3.49
C LEU A 98 4.61 -10.16 -2.84
N LEU A 99 4.32 -8.94 -3.32
CA LEU A 99 4.88 -7.72 -2.73
C LEU A 99 4.34 -7.44 -1.32
N ALA A 100 3.07 -7.75 -1.04
CA ALA A 100 2.52 -7.66 0.31
C ALA A 100 3.24 -8.62 1.27
N VAL A 101 3.44 -9.88 0.87
CA VAL A 101 4.17 -10.88 1.66
C VAL A 101 5.63 -10.46 1.86
N ALA A 102 6.28 -9.93 0.82
CA ALA A 102 7.62 -9.37 0.93
C ALA A 102 7.67 -8.24 1.96
N ASN A 103 6.70 -7.32 1.97
CA ASN A 103 6.61 -6.26 2.97
C ASN A 103 6.39 -6.79 4.40
N VAL A 104 5.65 -7.89 4.58
CA VAL A 104 5.54 -8.57 5.88
C VAL A 104 6.91 -9.08 6.34
N GLY A 105 7.65 -9.78 5.46
CA GLY A 105 8.98 -10.31 5.77
C GLY A 105 10.05 -9.24 5.98
N LEU A 106 9.92 -8.10 5.29
CA LEU A 106 10.84 -6.97 5.39
C LEU A 106 10.48 -5.99 6.52
N SER A 107 9.31 -6.14 7.15
CA SER A 107 8.88 -5.28 8.26
C SER A 107 9.87 -5.14 9.43
N PRO A 108 10.66 -6.16 9.83
CA PRO A 108 11.63 -6.01 10.93
C PRO A 108 12.76 -5.03 10.61
N PHE A 109 13.11 -4.83 9.34
CA PHE A 109 14.19 -3.92 8.94
C PHE A 109 13.85 -2.46 9.25
N LEU A 110 12.57 -2.08 9.25
CA LEU A 110 12.13 -0.75 9.66
C LEU A 110 12.52 -0.43 11.10
N PHE A 111 12.47 -1.43 11.97
CA PHE A 111 12.82 -1.31 13.38
C PHE A 111 14.34 -1.28 13.60
N PHE A 112 15.09 -2.11 12.89
CA PHE A 112 16.55 -2.17 13.04
C PHE A 112 17.26 -0.96 12.43
N TRP A 113 16.72 -0.39 11.35
CA TRP A 113 17.25 0.82 10.72
C TRP A 113 17.48 1.96 11.72
N ASN A 114 16.51 2.20 12.60
CA ASN A 114 16.59 3.25 13.60
C ASN A 114 17.64 2.98 14.69
N ARG A 115 17.91 1.70 15.00
CA ARG A 115 18.88 1.34 16.06
C ARG A 115 20.31 1.21 15.59
N ALA A 116 20.53 0.82 14.34
CA ALA A 116 21.87 0.65 13.77
C ALA A 116 21.93 1.27 12.36
N PRO A 117 21.77 2.61 12.22
CA PRO A 117 21.81 3.28 10.93
C PRO A 117 23.20 3.30 10.27
N GLN A 118 24.25 2.93 11.02
CA GLN A 118 25.64 2.87 10.54
C GLN A 118 25.95 1.57 9.79
N GLU A 119 25.10 0.54 9.94
CA GLU A 119 25.30 -0.74 9.26
C GLU A 119 24.63 -0.72 7.88
N PRO A 120 25.39 -0.89 6.78
CA PRO A 120 24.84 -0.79 5.43
C PRO A 120 23.79 -1.86 5.15
N PHE A 121 23.85 -3.01 5.84
CA PHE A 121 22.85 -4.08 5.74
C PHE A 121 21.43 -3.61 6.09
N TYR A 122 21.27 -2.85 7.19
CA TYR A 122 19.96 -2.32 7.57
C TYR A 122 19.49 -1.18 6.67
N ALA A 123 20.43 -0.40 6.10
CA ALA A 123 20.13 0.62 5.09
C ALA A 123 19.51 -0.01 3.84
N VAL A 124 20.14 -1.07 3.32
CA VAL A 124 19.65 -1.82 2.16
C VAL A 124 18.30 -2.45 2.46
N GLY A 125 18.12 -3.03 3.65
CA GLY A 125 16.84 -3.60 4.08
C GLY A 125 15.72 -2.55 4.10
N PHE A 126 15.97 -1.37 4.70
CA PHE A 126 15.01 -0.27 4.70
C PHE A 126 14.66 0.22 3.29
N ALA A 127 15.67 0.40 2.43
CA ALA A 127 15.47 0.81 1.04
C ALA A 127 14.66 -0.22 0.25
N LEU A 128 14.92 -1.51 0.46
CA LEU A 128 14.16 -2.60 -0.15
C LEU A 128 12.71 -2.62 0.34
N THR A 129 12.45 -2.37 1.63
CA THR A 129 11.08 -2.20 2.15
C THR A 129 10.36 -1.05 1.47
N ALA A 130 11.00 0.12 1.36
CA ALA A 130 10.42 1.28 0.68
C ALA A 130 10.10 0.98 -0.79
N LEU A 131 11.04 0.34 -1.50
CA LEU A 131 10.85 -0.08 -2.89
C LEU A 131 9.71 -1.09 -3.02
N CYS A 132 9.65 -2.11 -2.16
CA CYS A 132 8.57 -3.10 -2.13
C CYS A 132 7.21 -2.46 -1.83
N ALA A 133 7.13 -1.47 -0.94
CA ALA A 133 5.89 -0.75 -0.63
C ALA A 133 5.41 0.10 -1.82
N VAL A 134 6.32 0.78 -2.53
CA VAL A 134 6.01 1.53 -3.74
C VAL A 134 5.53 0.62 -4.86
N LEU A 135 6.26 -0.46 -5.14
CA LEU A 135 5.87 -1.46 -6.14
C LEU A 135 4.54 -2.11 -5.77
N PHE A 136 4.28 -2.34 -4.48
CA PHE A 136 3.00 -2.86 -4.00
C PHE A 136 1.85 -1.91 -4.37
N LEU A 137 1.96 -0.62 -4.04
CA LEU A 137 0.95 0.38 -4.40
C LEU A 137 0.73 0.44 -5.91
N PHE A 138 1.79 0.39 -6.70
CA PHE A 138 1.69 0.34 -8.16
C PHE A 138 0.89 -0.87 -8.65
N ASN A 139 1.26 -2.09 -8.21
CA ASN A 139 0.56 -3.32 -8.60
C ASN A 139 -0.88 -3.35 -8.07
N LEU A 140 -1.13 -2.78 -6.90
CA LEU A 140 -2.47 -2.65 -6.35
C LEU A 140 -3.36 -1.76 -7.23
N ASN A 141 -2.85 -0.61 -7.68
CA ASN A 141 -3.59 0.26 -8.60
C ASN A 141 -3.87 -0.42 -9.94
N GLN A 142 -2.95 -1.23 -10.46
CA GLN A 142 -3.22 -2.04 -11.64
C GLN A 142 -4.35 -3.05 -11.39
N ALA A 143 -4.34 -3.74 -10.25
CA ALA A 143 -5.42 -4.65 -9.89
C ALA A 143 -6.76 -3.92 -9.78
N LEU A 144 -6.81 -2.75 -9.14
CA LEU A 144 -8.02 -1.92 -9.05
C LEU A 144 -8.53 -1.45 -10.42
N SER A 145 -7.62 -1.09 -11.34
CA SER A 145 -7.99 -0.76 -12.73
C SER A 145 -8.62 -1.94 -13.46
N ARG A 146 -8.13 -3.15 -13.23
CA ARG A 146 -8.75 -4.37 -13.78
C ARG A 146 -10.11 -4.64 -13.16
N LEU A 147 -10.24 -4.44 -11.84
CA LEU A 147 -11.53 -4.57 -11.17
C LEU A 147 -12.55 -3.57 -11.75
N ALA A 148 -12.17 -2.31 -11.92
CA ALA A 148 -13.04 -1.29 -12.52
C ALA A 148 -13.43 -1.62 -13.97
N ALA A 149 -12.57 -2.30 -14.73
CA ALA A 149 -12.89 -2.75 -16.08
C ALA A 149 -13.95 -3.88 -16.11
N MET A 150 -14.05 -4.68 -15.04
CA MET A 150 -15.06 -5.74 -14.91
C MET A 150 -16.41 -5.24 -14.38
N LEU A 151 -16.44 -4.05 -13.80
CA LEU A 151 -17.66 -3.43 -13.29
C LEU A 151 -18.37 -2.64 -14.40
N PRO A 152 -19.71 -2.50 -14.32
CA PRO A 152 -20.50 -1.79 -15.33
C PRO A 152 -20.34 -0.26 -15.31
N ASP A 153 -19.59 0.29 -14.34
CA ASP A 153 -19.43 1.74 -14.15
C ASP A 153 -18.32 2.33 -15.05
N GLU A 154 -18.73 3.07 -16.10
CA GLU A 154 -17.81 3.72 -17.04
C GLU A 154 -17.05 4.90 -16.42
N THR A 155 -17.69 5.62 -15.47
CA THR A 155 -17.05 6.75 -14.79
C THR A 155 -15.89 6.23 -13.96
N LEU A 156 -16.12 5.18 -13.17
CA LEU A 156 -15.08 4.52 -12.37
C LEU A 156 -13.91 4.05 -13.24
N ARG A 157 -14.20 3.50 -14.43
CA ARG A 157 -13.16 3.02 -15.34
C ARG A 157 -12.25 4.14 -15.84
N SER A 158 -12.83 5.27 -16.24
CA SER A 158 -12.08 6.43 -16.73
C SER A 158 -11.22 7.07 -15.64
N GLU A 159 -11.78 7.26 -14.44
CA GLU A 159 -11.07 7.81 -13.28
C GLU A 159 -9.93 6.91 -12.82
N THR A 160 -10.16 5.59 -12.76
CA THR A 160 -9.14 4.64 -12.33
C THR A 160 -7.92 4.64 -13.26
N ARG A 161 -8.13 4.85 -14.57
CA ARG A 161 -7.04 4.97 -15.53
C ARG A 161 -6.22 6.24 -15.28
N ALA A 162 -6.86 7.39 -15.14
CA ALA A 162 -6.19 8.66 -14.88
C ALA A 162 -5.42 8.63 -13.55
N PHE A 163 -6.05 8.10 -12.50
CA PHE A 163 -5.44 8.02 -11.18
C PHE A 163 -4.27 7.03 -11.16
N SER A 164 -4.35 5.91 -11.88
CA SER A 164 -3.21 4.98 -11.99
C SER A 164 -2.00 5.63 -12.67
N THR A 165 -2.22 6.41 -13.73
CA THR A 165 -1.13 7.14 -14.40
C THR A 165 -0.53 8.22 -13.50
N MET A 166 -1.36 9.02 -12.82
CA MET A 166 -0.88 10.05 -11.90
C MET A 166 -0.11 9.43 -10.73
N ASN A 167 -0.61 8.32 -10.20
CA ASN A 167 0.03 7.59 -9.11
C ASN A 167 1.40 7.03 -9.52
N LEU A 168 1.53 6.54 -10.75
CA LEU A 168 2.82 6.11 -11.30
C LEU A 168 3.84 7.27 -11.30
N TRP A 169 3.46 8.45 -11.80
CA TRP A 169 4.37 9.60 -11.82
C TRP A 169 4.82 10.03 -10.43
N LEU A 170 3.90 10.03 -9.47
CA LEU A 170 4.20 10.35 -8.07
C LEU A 170 5.13 9.33 -7.42
N LEU A 171 4.88 8.04 -7.63
CA LEU A 171 5.72 6.96 -7.11
C LEU A 171 7.12 6.95 -7.76
N CYS A 172 7.21 7.22 -9.06
CA CYS A 172 8.48 7.43 -9.75
C CYS A 172 9.23 8.65 -9.20
N GLY A 173 8.52 9.75 -8.93
CA GLY A 173 9.07 10.92 -8.25
C GLY A 173 9.61 10.59 -6.87
N LEU A 174 8.88 9.80 -6.07
CA LEU A 174 9.30 9.36 -4.74
C LEU A 174 10.59 8.54 -4.80
N LEU A 175 10.65 7.52 -5.67
CA LEU A 175 11.83 6.68 -5.84
C LEU A 175 13.02 7.48 -6.39
N GLY A 176 12.77 8.37 -7.35
CA GLY A 176 13.78 9.27 -7.90
C GLY A 176 14.36 10.21 -6.84
N GLY A 177 13.53 10.78 -5.97
CA GLY A 177 13.96 11.63 -4.86
C GLY A 177 14.78 10.87 -3.82
N ILE A 178 14.36 9.66 -3.44
CA ILE A 178 15.12 8.79 -2.53
C ILE A 178 16.46 8.40 -3.16
N GLY A 179 16.47 7.97 -4.42
CA GLY A 179 17.69 7.60 -5.14
C GLY A 179 18.66 8.76 -5.27
N LEU A 180 18.16 9.97 -5.59
CA LEU A 180 18.95 11.19 -5.64
C LEU A 180 19.54 11.53 -4.28
N TYR A 181 18.75 11.45 -3.20
CA TYR A 181 19.24 11.69 -1.84
C TYR A 181 20.38 10.76 -1.46
N VAL A 182 20.24 9.46 -1.72
CA VAL A 182 21.29 8.47 -1.44
C VAL A 182 22.53 8.73 -2.29
N ALA A 183 22.38 8.99 -3.60
CA ALA A 183 23.50 9.27 -4.49
C ALA A 183 24.29 10.52 -4.08
N LEU A 184 23.60 11.59 -3.67
CA LEU A 184 24.23 12.81 -3.17
C LEU A 184 24.97 12.58 -1.85
N ARG A 185 24.49 11.68 -0.99
CA ARG A 185 25.13 11.38 0.30
C ARG A 185 26.46 10.63 0.15
N GLU A 186 26.57 9.77 -0.87
CA GLU A 186 27.76 8.93 -1.10
C GLU A 186 28.88 9.65 -1.88
N LEU A 187 28.63 10.85 -2.41
CA LEU A 187 29.63 11.60 -3.17
C LEU A 187 30.53 12.41 -2.21
N PRO A 188 31.86 12.16 -2.16
CA PRO A 188 32.75 12.76 -1.17
C PRO A 188 33.08 14.26 -1.42
N ALA A 189 32.80 14.79 -2.61
CA ALA A 189 33.00 16.20 -2.95
C ALA A 189 31.88 16.72 -3.86
N LEU A 190 30.86 17.36 -3.28
CA LEU A 190 29.78 17.94 -4.05
C LEU A 190 30.16 19.35 -4.54
N PRO A 191 30.00 19.66 -5.85
CA PRO A 191 30.02 21.04 -6.32
C PRO A 191 28.92 21.86 -5.63
N TRP A 192 29.15 23.16 -5.47
CA TRP A 192 28.31 24.07 -4.69
C TRP A 192 26.81 24.01 -5.04
N GLY A 193 26.45 23.81 -6.32
CA GLY A 193 25.06 23.65 -6.75
C GLY A 193 24.39 22.38 -6.20
N LEU A 194 25.10 21.26 -6.14
CA LEU A 194 24.59 20.01 -5.58
C LEU A 194 24.49 20.06 -4.06
N VAL A 195 25.36 20.82 -3.39
CA VAL A 195 25.25 21.08 -1.94
C VAL A 195 23.95 21.83 -1.60
N MET A 196 23.55 22.78 -2.46
CA MET A 196 22.28 23.50 -2.28
C MET A 196 21.08 22.57 -2.46
N VAL A 197 21.12 21.69 -3.47
CA VAL A 197 20.10 20.66 -3.70
C VAL A 197 20.02 19.70 -2.51
N GLN A 198 21.14 19.22 -1.99
CA GLN A 198 21.18 18.34 -0.82
C GLN A 198 20.55 19.01 0.41
N ARG A 199 20.91 20.27 0.70
CA ARG A 199 20.31 21.03 1.81
C ARG A 199 18.80 21.22 1.64
N LEU A 200 18.34 21.48 0.42
CA LEU A 200 16.91 21.58 0.13
C LEU A 200 16.20 20.23 0.39
N LEU A 201 16.81 19.13 -0.07
CA LEU A 201 16.29 17.77 0.13
C LEU A 201 16.25 17.38 1.61
N GLU A 202 17.27 17.73 2.39
CA GLU A 202 17.30 17.53 3.84
C GLU A 202 16.24 18.37 4.54
N ARG A 203 16.05 19.62 4.13
CA ARG A 203 15.06 20.54 4.69
C ARG A 203 13.63 20.05 4.45
N PHE A 204 13.35 19.54 3.25
CA PHE A 204 12.00 19.10 2.83
C PHE A 204 11.84 17.58 2.87
N ARG A 205 12.71 16.84 3.55
CA ARG A 205 12.74 15.37 3.52
C ARG A 205 11.40 14.78 3.97
N PHE A 206 10.85 15.30 5.05
CA PHE A 206 9.61 14.82 5.62
C PHE A 206 8.42 15.18 4.72
N GLU A 207 8.34 16.44 4.29
CA GLU A 207 7.31 16.97 3.40
C GLU A 207 7.30 16.24 2.06
N PHE A 208 8.47 15.88 1.53
CA PHE A 208 8.60 15.10 0.31
C PHE A 208 7.99 13.70 0.48
N ILE A 209 8.32 12.99 1.56
CA ILE A 209 7.74 11.67 1.86
C ILE A 209 6.23 11.79 2.09
N VAL A 210 5.78 12.83 2.77
CA VAL A 210 4.35 13.07 3.00
C VAL A 210 3.64 13.34 1.67
N ILE A 211 4.09 14.28 0.85
CA ILE A 211 3.42 14.62 -0.41
C ILE A 211 3.46 13.43 -1.37
N PHE A 212 4.64 12.88 -1.63
CA PHE A 212 4.82 11.81 -2.62
C PHE A 212 4.46 10.41 -2.11
N GLY A 213 4.25 10.22 -0.81
CA GLY A 213 3.77 8.96 -0.23
C GLY A 213 2.27 9.00 0.10
N LEU A 214 1.81 10.06 0.75
CA LEU A 214 0.42 10.20 1.20
C LEU A 214 -0.53 10.48 0.04
N LEU A 215 -0.12 11.28 -0.95
CA LEU A 215 -1.00 11.62 -2.08
C LEU A 215 -1.30 10.38 -2.93
N PRO A 216 -0.32 9.58 -3.39
CA PRO A 216 -0.52 8.24 -3.92
C PRO A 216 -1.46 7.35 -3.13
N LEU A 217 -1.28 7.33 -1.81
CA LEU A 217 -2.07 6.50 -0.92
C LEU A 217 -3.52 6.97 -0.85
N ALA A 218 -3.73 8.28 -0.70
CA ALA A 218 -5.06 8.90 -0.68
C ALA A 218 -5.82 8.62 -1.99
N MET A 219 -5.16 8.80 -3.13
CA MET A 219 -5.74 8.47 -4.45
C MET A 219 -6.13 6.99 -4.53
N THR A 220 -5.26 6.09 -4.06
CA THR A 220 -5.56 4.65 -4.01
C THR A 220 -6.74 4.36 -3.09
N MET A 221 -6.83 5.02 -1.94
CA MET A 221 -7.96 4.89 -1.01
C MET A 221 -9.27 5.35 -1.64
N THR A 222 -9.27 6.46 -2.38
CA THR A 222 -10.44 6.93 -3.12
C THR A 222 -10.90 5.89 -4.14
N LEU A 223 -9.98 5.27 -4.88
CA LEU A 223 -10.31 4.20 -5.83
C LEU A 223 -10.89 2.97 -5.13
N VAL A 224 -10.29 2.55 -4.01
CA VAL A 224 -10.81 1.42 -3.22
C VAL A 224 -12.22 1.70 -2.72
N TRP A 225 -12.47 2.93 -2.25
CA TRP A 225 -13.79 3.36 -1.81
C TRP A 225 -14.82 3.33 -2.94
N LYS A 226 -14.52 3.97 -4.08
CA LYS A 226 -15.42 4.00 -5.23
C LYS A 226 -15.67 2.60 -5.81
N ALA A 227 -14.65 1.76 -5.90
CA ALA A 227 -14.80 0.37 -6.32
C ALA A 227 -15.74 -0.42 -5.38
N LYS A 228 -15.65 -0.18 -4.07
CA LYS A 228 -16.56 -0.79 -3.09
C LYS A 228 -18.00 -0.32 -3.30
N GLU A 229 -18.23 0.97 -3.55
CA GLU A 229 -19.57 1.50 -3.85
C GLU A 229 -20.14 0.93 -5.15
N ALA A 230 -19.34 0.86 -6.22
CA ALA A 230 -19.77 0.27 -7.49
C ALA A 230 -20.14 -1.22 -7.34
N VAL A 231 -19.40 -1.98 -6.52
CA VAL A 231 -19.76 -3.37 -6.20
C VAL A 231 -21.07 -3.42 -5.41
N PHE A 232 -21.28 -2.55 -4.43
CA PHE A 232 -22.55 -2.49 -3.70
C PHE A 232 -23.72 -2.11 -4.61
N ALA A 233 -23.53 -1.14 -5.50
CA ALA A 233 -24.50 -0.76 -6.50
C ALA A 233 -24.83 -1.94 -7.43
N SER A 234 -23.87 -2.78 -7.81
CA SER A 234 -24.16 -3.99 -8.61
C SER A 234 -24.93 -5.08 -7.85
N ILE A 235 -24.84 -5.12 -6.52
CA ILE A 235 -25.55 -6.09 -5.67
C ILE A 235 -26.99 -5.64 -5.42
N PHE A 236 -27.19 -4.34 -5.20
CA PHE A 236 -28.48 -3.76 -4.79
C PHE A 236 -29.23 -3.06 -5.93
N GLY A 237 -28.53 -2.63 -6.97
CA GLY A 237 -29.05 -2.07 -8.20
C GLY A 237 -29.34 -3.17 -9.20
N GLU A 238 -30.36 -3.99 -8.90
CA GLU A 238 -31.28 -4.31 -9.98
C GLU A 238 -31.90 -2.96 -10.38
N GLU A 239 -31.69 -2.53 -11.62
CA GLU A 239 -32.63 -1.60 -12.23
C GLU A 239 -34.02 -2.23 -12.04
N TRP A 240 -34.80 -1.67 -11.12
CA TRP A 240 -36.24 -1.69 -11.25
C TRP A 240 -36.55 -0.71 -12.38
N PRO A 241 -36.89 -1.15 -13.60
CA PRO A 241 -37.74 -0.33 -14.43
C PRO A 241 -39.04 -0.17 -13.63
N HIS A 242 -39.23 1.00 -13.03
CA HIS A 242 -40.56 1.46 -12.78
C HIS A 242 -41.27 1.42 -14.14
N THR A 243 -42.14 0.42 -14.26
CA THR A 243 -43.31 0.43 -15.12
C THR A 243 -43.76 1.86 -15.40
N VAL A 244 -43.65 2.29 -16.66
CA VAL A 244 -44.56 3.25 -17.28
C VAL A 244 -45.06 2.60 -18.55
#